data_AF-K3V7I4-F1
#
_entry.id   AF-K3V7I4-F1
#
_cell.length_a   1.000
_cell.length_b   1.000
_cell.length_c   1.000
_cell.angle_alpha   90.00
_cell.angle_beta   90.00
_cell.angle_gamma   90.00
#
_symmetry.space_group_name_H-M   'P 1'
#
loop_
_entity.id
_entity.type
_entity.pdbx_description
1 polymer ?
#
loop_
_entity_poly.entity_id
_entity_poly.type
_entity_poly.pdbx_seq_one_letter_code
_entity_poly.pdbx_strand_id
1 'polypeptide(L)'
;MSLPQTDLESTKDFRYECAKRIEAQIRMPPMHKDFRLQAVHIAIILLVPMGSLADGGFLASNQGSMHLHDNLNIVASLVRHYFLMLNADISNPNDYCDQVEKYACAYRNEYRCIVTGESPSWASHIIPFSWNKDEANVYETSLVMSACQAFFTDETCDDLYGLLSNPDDLCSSNKQWNVINISESVTAAWSCSSLGLRCLGVGPKASQCPDTQGSIEQEWEVKVQFQWLYRRFRKPNEEMDGITNENDMRNMAEAQIHYEKMGCPPFMDAFGIATGRKGCKPIFSGHTFTVTMSEEDARKYKMMLDLRWFIISIAAMSGAAWYPELLPLPLDW
;
A
#
# COMPACT_ATOMS: atom_id res chain seq x y z
N MET A 1 8.12 19.96 12.60
CA MET A 1 7.84 18.85 11.68
C MET A 1 6.35 18.90 11.42
N SER A 2 5.91 19.13 10.18
CA SER A 2 4.48 19.10 9.85
C SER A 2 3.94 17.69 10.07
N LEU A 3 2.79 17.56 10.72
CA LEU A 3 2.15 16.26 10.92
C LEU A 3 1.85 15.64 9.54
N PRO A 4 1.99 14.31 9.37
CA PRO A 4 1.58 13.65 8.15
C PRO A 4 0.05 13.71 8.07
N GLN A 5 -0.45 14.65 7.29
CA GLN A 5 -1.88 14.86 7.10
C GLN A 5 -2.26 14.41 5.70
N THR A 6 -3.29 13.56 5.62
CA THR A 6 -3.91 13.21 4.33
C THR A 6 -4.79 14.37 3.87
N ASP A 7 -5.29 14.30 2.63
CA ASP A 7 -6.29 15.28 2.15
C ASP A 7 -7.68 15.04 2.76
N LEU A 8 -7.84 14.00 3.59
CA LEU A 8 -9.13 13.50 4.04
C LEU A 8 -9.92 14.55 4.83
N GLU A 9 -9.26 15.29 5.74
CA GLU A 9 -9.97 16.32 6.53
C GLU A 9 -10.60 17.39 5.64
N SER A 10 -9.89 17.81 4.59
CA SER A 10 -10.36 18.83 3.64
C SER A 10 -11.31 18.29 2.58
N THR A 11 -11.36 16.97 2.36
CA THR A 11 -12.10 16.35 1.25
C THR A 11 -13.24 15.44 1.69
N LYS A 12 -13.39 15.17 2.99
CA LYS A 12 -14.35 14.19 3.53
C LYS A 12 -15.79 14.41 3.05
N ASP A 13 -16.27 15.65 2.99
CA ASP A 13 -17.66 15.94 2.61
C ASP A 13 -17.91 15.59 1.15
N PHE A 14 -16.95 15.88 0.26
CA PHE A 14 -16.99 15.43 -1.13
C PHE A 14 -16.99 13.91 -1.22
N ARG A 15 -16.11 13.24 -0.46
CA ARG A 15 -16.01 11.77 -0.45
C ARG A 15 -17.29 11.11 0.07
N TYR A 16 -17.99 11.72 1.05
CA TYR A 16 -19.30 11.26 1.52
C TYR A 16 -20.36 11.34 0.42
N GLU A 17 -20.41 12.45 -0.32
CA GLU A 17 -21.35 12.61 -1.43
C GLU A 17 -21.04 11.64 -2.58
N CYS A 18 -19.75 11.41 -2.89
CA CYS A 18 -19.35 10.36 -3.83
C CYS A 18 -19.85 8.98 -3.41
N ALA A 19 -19.67 8.60 -2.13
CA ALA A 19 -20.14 7.30 -1.63
C ALA A 19 -21.66 7.15 -1.80
N LYS A 20 -22.45 8.17 -1.43
CA LYS A 20 -23.91 8.16 -1.62
C LYS A 20 -24.30 7.95 -3.09
N ARG A 21 -23.63 8.68 -4.00
CA ARG A 21 -23.90 8.59 -5.45
C ARG A 21 -23.48 7.25 -6.04
N ILE A 22 -22.31 6.74 -5.66
CA ILE A 22 -21.81 5.43 -6.10
C ILE A 22 -22.77 4.32 -5.65
N GLU A 23 -23.18 4.30 -4.37
CA GLU A 23 -24.13 3.30 -3.87
C GLU A 23 -25.49 3.39 -4.61
N ALA A 24 -26.02 4.59 -4.81
CA ALA A 24 -27.26 4.80 -5.55
C ALA A 24 -27.15 4.35 -7.01
N GLN A 25 -26.01 4.62 -7.67
CA GLN A 25 -25.76 4.23 -9.06
C GLN A 25 -25.65 2.72 -9.20
N ILE A 26 -24.95 2.04 -8.30
CA ILE A 26 -24.85 0.57 -8.30
C ILE A 26 -26.23 -0.05 -8.09
N ARG A 27 -27.06 0.52 -7.19
CA ARG A 27 -28.43 0.04 -6.94
C ARG A 27 -29.40 0.20 -8.10
N MET A 28 -29.06 0.96 -9.14
CA MET A 28 -29.95 1.09 -10.28
C MET A 28 -30.23 -0.30 -10.89
N PRO A 29 -31.49 -0.63 -11.19
CA PRO A 29 -31.85 -1.90 -11.81
C PRO A 29 -31.06 -2.17 -13.10
N PRO A 30 -30.77 -3.44 -13.44
CA PRO A 30 -31.40 -4.65 -12.88
C PRO A 30 -30.56 -5.44 -11.85
N MET A 31 -29.27 -5.16 -11.65
CA MET A 31 -28.35 -6.16 -11.05
C MET A 31 -28.23 -6.11 -9.52
N HIS A 32 -28.08 -4.92 -8.93
CA HIS A 32 -27.59 -4.79 -7.55
C HIS A 32 -28.51 -3.97 -6.64
N LYS A 33 -29.83 -4.14 -6.77
CA LYS A 33 -30.84 -3.34 -6.04
C LYS A 33 -30.64 -3.26 -4.52
N ASP A 34 -30.08 -4.31 -3.92
CA ASP A 34 -29.88 -4.44 -2.48
C ASP A 34 -28.42 -4.18 -2.05
N PHE A 35 -27.53 -3.84 -2.98
CA PHE A 35 -26.10 -3.64 -2.70
C PHE A 35 -25.89 -2.54 -1.67
N ARG A 36 -25.04 -2.78 -0.67
CA ARG A 36 -24.61 -1.80 0.34
C ARG A 36 -23.09 -1.68 0.26
N LEU A 37 -22.57 -0.46 0.45
CA LEU A 37 -21.14 -0.29 0.62
C LEU A 37 -20.68 -1.04 1.87
N GLN A 38 -19.54 -1.71 1.78
CA GLN A 38 -18.90 -2.39 2.90
C GLN A 38 -17.75 -1.55 3.44
N ALA A 39 -17.21 -1.89 4.61
CA ALA A 39 -16.10 -1.17 5.20
C ALA A 39 -14.89 -1.02 4.25
N VAL A 40 -14.60 -2.03 3.43
CA VAL A 40 -13.55 -1.94 2.39
C VAL A 40 -13.89 -0.94 1.29
N HIS A 41 -15.12 -0.93 0.79
CA HIS A 41 -15.56 0.05 -0.22
C HIS A 41 -15.48 1.48 0.32
N ILE A 42 -15.88 1.68 1.58
CA ILE A 42 -15.76 2.97 2.26
C ILE A 42 -14.29 3.38 2.39
N ALA A 43 -13.40 2.48 2.85
CA ALA A 43 -11.98 2.78 2.96
C ALA A 43 -11.36 3.16 1.59
N ILE A 44 -11.74 2.47 0.51
CA ILE A 44 -11.33 2.81 -0.86
C ILE A 44 -11.74 4.24 -1.20
N ILE A 45 -13.02 4.59 -1.08
CA ILE A 45 -13.54 5.93 -1.40
C ILE A 45 -12.89 7.01 -0.52
N LEU A 46 -12.57 6.70 0.73
CA LEU A 46 -11.91 7.64 1.64
C LEU A 46 -10.44 7.89 1.30
N LEU A 47 -9.75 6.95 0.64
CA LEU A 47 -8.29 6.96 0.50
C LEU A 47 -7.77 7.10 -0.95
N VAL A 48 -8.58 6.81 -1.97
CA VAL A 48 -8.17 7.01 -3.36
C VAL A 48 -7.86 8.50 -3.64
N PRO A 49 -6.96 8.80 -4.59
CA PRO A 49 -6.78 10.18 -5.06
C PRO A 49 -8.09 10.80 -5.53
N MET A 50 -8.29 12.09 -5.27
CA MET A 50 -9.51 12.82 -5.63
C MET A 50 -9.86 12.71 -7.13
N GLY A 51 -8.85 12.65 -8.01
CA GLY A 51 -9.07 12.46 -9.45
C GLY A 51 -9.76 11.14 -9.81
N SER A 52 -9.62 10.10 -8.96
CA SER A 52 -10.31 8.82 -9.13
C SER A 52 -11.83 8.95 -8.92
N LEU A 53 -12.27 9.89 -8.09
CA LEU A 53 -13.68 10.12 -7.77
C LEU A 53 -14.33 11.24 -8.60
N ALA A 54 -13.52 12.10 -9.22
CA ALA A 54 -13.96 13.20 -10.07
C ALA A 54 -14.48 12.69 -11.42
N ASP A 55 -15.16 13.54 -12.19
CA ASP A 55 -15.73 13.18 -13.50
C ASP A 55 -14.66 12.59 -14.43
N GLY A 56 -14.96 11.40 -14.98
CA GLY A 56 -14.03 10.64 -15.84
C GLY A 56 -12.99 9.80 -15.08
N GLY A 57 -12.93 9.89 -13.75
CA GLY A 57 -12.08 9.05 -12.90
C GLY A 57 -12.59 7.61 -12.78
N PHE A 58 -11.72 6.72 -12.30
CA PHE A 58 -11.96 5.27 -12.17
C PHE A 58 -13.17 4.89 -11.30
N LEU A 59 -13.50 5.70 -10.29
CA LEU A 59 -14.65 5.56 -9.39
C LEU A 59 -15.65 6.72 -9.53
N ALA A 60 -15.67 7.39 -10.68
CA ALA A 60 -16.60 8.49 -10.93
C ALA A 60 -18.05 8.00 -10.89
N SER A 61 -18.91 8.66 -10.09
CA SER A 61 -20.29 8.19 -9.88
C SER A 61 -21.18 8.22 -11.14
N ASN A 62 -20.72 8.84 -12.23
CA ASN A 62 -21.41 8.87 -13.52
C ASN A 62 -21.13 7.64 -14.39
N GLN A 63 -20.26 6.72 -13.96
CA GLN A 63 -20.04 5.44 -14.62
C GLN A 63 -21.26 4.51 -14.52
N GLY A 64 -21.29 3.46 -15.35
CA GLY A 64 -22.36 2.45 -15.32
C GLY A 64 -22.37 1.64 -14.02
N SER A 65 -23.56 1.22 -13.58
CA SER A 65 -23.77 0.43 -12.34
C SER A 65 -22.80 -0.75 -12.20
N MET A 66 -22.69 -1.59 -13.24
CA MET A 66 -21.81 -2.76 -13.26
C MET A 66 -20.34 -2.36 -13.12
N HIS A 67 -19.89 -1.39 -13.91
CA HIS A 67 -18.50 -0.92 -13.87
C HIS A 67 -18.11 -0.39 -12.49
N LEU A 68 -18.97 0.40 -11.83
CA LEU A 68 -18.69 0.89 -10.47
C LEU A 68 -18.59 -0.23 -9.43
N HIS A 69 -19.49 -1.22 -9.52
CA HIS A 69 -19.47 -2.37 -8.65
C HIS A 69 -18.17 -3.16 -8.84
N ASP A 70 -17.78 -3.42 -10.08
CA ASP A 70 -16.59 -4.18 -10.41
C ASP A 70 -15.31 -3.42 -10.06
N ASN A 71 -15.28 -2.10 -10.29
CA ASN A 71 -14.15 -1.24 -9.93
C ASN A 71 -13.91 -1.17 -8.42
N LEU A 72 -14.97 -1.14 -7.61
CA LEU A 72 -14.83 -1.23 -6.14
C LEU A 72 -14.31 -2.61 -5.71
N ASN A 73 -14.88 -3.67 -6.30
CA ASN A 73 -14.52 -5.03 -5.94
C ASN A 73 -13.09 -5.39 -6.37
N ILE A 74 -12.63 -4.96 -7.55
CA ILE A 74 -11.27 -5.26 -8.03
C ILE A 74 -10.20 -4.59 -7.16
N VAL A 75 -10.47 -3.39 -6.65
CA VAL A 75 -9.57 -2.74 -5.68
C VAL A 75 -9.57 -3.51 -4.35
N ALA A 76 -10.73 -3.99 -3.89
CA ALA A 76 -10.79 -4.86 -2.72
C ALA A 76 -10.06 -6.21 -2.97
N SER A 77 -10.17 -6.78 -4.17
CA SER A 77 -9.45 -8.00 -4.56
C SER A 77 -7.95 -7.79 -4.65
N LEU A 78 -7.47 -6.61 -5.07
CA LEU A 78 -6.05 -6.25 -5.02
C LEU A 78 -5.52 -6.30 -3.58
N VAL A 79 -6.29 -5.75 -2.63
CA VAL A 79 -5.94 -5.82 -1.20
C VAL A 79 -5.88 -7.26 -0.72
N ARG A 80 -6.85 -8.09 -1.09
CA ARG A 80 -6.85 -9.53 -0.78
C ARG A 80 -5.61 -10.22 -1.32
N HIS A 81 -5.35 -10.03 -2.62
CA HIS A 81 -4.24 -10.64 -3.34
C HIS A 81 -2.91 -10.35 -2.64
N TYR A 82 -2.68 -9.09 -2.29
CA TYR A 82 -1.50 -8.67 -1.56
C TYR A 82 -1.25 -9.50 -0.29
N PHE A 83 -2.26 -9.67 0.58
CA PHE A 83 -2.07 -10.41 1.83
C PHE A 83 -1.93 -11.91 1.64
N LEU A 84 -2.59 -12.49 0.63
CA LEU A 84 -2.40 -13.91 0.33
C LEU A 84 -0.99 -14.18 -0.15
N MET A 85 -0.46 -13.35 -1.05
CA MET A 85 0.91 -13.48 -1.53
C MET A 85 1.92 -13.17 -0.43
N LEU A 86 1.66 -12.18 0.42
CA LEU A 86 2.50 -11.90 1.59
C LEU A 86 2.58 -13.10 2.54
N ASN A 87 1.43 -13.75 2.81
CA ASN A 87 1.39 -14.95 3.64
C ASN A 87 2.10 -16.14 2.99
N ALA A 88 2.02 -16.27 1.66
CA ALA A 88 2.75 -17.30 0.91
C ALA A 88 4.27 -17.10 1.05
N ASP A 89 4.76 -15.87 0.86
CA ASP A 89 6.18 -15.51 1.03
C ASP A 89 6.66 -15.80 2.45
N ILE A 90 5.90 -15.39 3.47
CA ILE A 90 6.24 -15.62 4.88
C ILE A 90 6.27 -17.12 5.21
N SER A 91 5.37 -17.91 4.62
CA SER A 91 5.28 -19.35 4.88
C SER A 91 6.39 -20.16 4.21
N ASN A 92 7.11 -19.59 3.23
CA ASN A 92 8.22 -20.24 2.54
C ASN A 92 9.51 -19.39 2.56
N PRO A 93 10.13 -19.17 3.73
CA PRO A 93 11.27 -18.26 3.89
C PRO A 93 12.59 -18.77 3.28
N ASN A 94 12.63 -20.03 2.82
CA ASN A 94 13.83 -20.68 2.27
C ASN A 94 13.79 -20.80 0.75
N ASP A 95 12.95 -20.02 0.07
CA ASP A 95 12.94 -20.01 -1.38
C ASP A 95 14.31 -19.55 -1.91
N TYR A 96 14.95 -20.38 -2.74
CA TYR A 96 16.28 -20.09 -3.25
C TYR A 96 16.30 -18.82 -4.12
N CYS A 97 15.23 -18.56 -4.88
CA CYS A 97 15.15 -17.36 -5.71
C CYS A 97 15.18 -16.09 -4.84
N ASP A 98 14.54 -16.14 -3.68
CA ASP A 98 14.36 -15.03 -2.75
C ASP A 98 15.66 -14.57 -2.06
N GLN A 99 16.58 -15.49 -1.76
CA GLN A 99 17.71 -15.18 -0.87
C GLN A 99 18.75 -14.21 -1.45
N VAL A 100 19.06 -14.29 -2.75
CA VAL A 100 20.16 -13.52 -3.36
C VAL A 100 19.94 -12.01 -3.23
N GLU A 101 18.76 -11.54 -3.59
CA GLU A 101 18.39 -10.12 -3.58
C GLU A 101 18.21 -9.61 -2.15
N LYS A 102 17.72 -10.45 -1.24
CA LYS A 102 17.66 -10.16 0.19
C LYS A 102 19.04 -9.95 0.80
N TYR A 103 20.02 -10.80 0.48
CA TYR A 103 21.40 -10.61 0.93
C TYR A 103 22.02 -9.34 0.35
N ALA A 104 21.79 -9.06 -0.93
CA ALA A 104 22.32 -7.87 -1.58
C ALA A 104 21.72 -6.58 -1.00
N CYS A 105 20.43 -6.58 -0.65
CA CYS A 105 19.78 -5.48 0.08
C CYS A 105 20.35 -5.30 1.51
N ALA A 106 20.53 -6.40 2.25
CA ALA A 106 21.14 -6.34 3.58
C ALA A 106 22.57 -5.78 3.52
N TYR A 107 23.37 -6.19 2.53
CA TYR A 107 24.71 -5.67 2.31
C TYR A 107 24.72 -4.17 1.98
N ARG A 108 23.85 -3.73 1.06
CA ARG A 108 23.65 -2.28 0.72
C ARG A 108 23.39 -1.43 1.96
N ASN A 109 22.73 -1.99 2.97
CA ASN A 109 22.36 -1.29 4.20
C ASN A 109 23.21 -1.70 5.40
N GLU A 110 24.41 -2.26 5.18
CA GLU A 110 25.36 -2.66 6.22
C GLU A 110 24.74 -3.56 7.31
N TYR A 111 23.75 -4.38 6.96
CA TYR A 111 22.99 -5.23 7.88
C TYR A 111 22.31 -4.43 9.01
N ARG A 112 21.92 -3.18 8.70
CA ARG A 112 21.17 -2.29 9.59
C ARG A 112 19.79 -2.02 9.04
N CYS A 113 18.82 -1.97 9.94
CA CYS A 113 17.47 -1.53 9.61
C CYS A 113 17.50 -0.10 9.09
N ILE A 114 16.86 0.13 7.95
CA ILE A 114 16.85 1.45 7.32
C ILE A 114 16.00 2.47 8.09
N VAL A 115 15.10 1.99 8.96
CA VAL A 115 14.22 2.84 9.77
C VAL A 115 14.83 3.15 11.14
N THR A 116 15.47 2.17 11.79
CA THR A 116 15.98 2.33 13.18
C THR A 116 17.49 2.42 13.30
N GLY A 117 18.23 1.97 12.28
CA GLY A 117 19.67 1.75 12.33
C GLY A 117 20.10 0.51 13.13
N GLU A 118 19.14 -0.26 13.67
CA GLU A 118 19.39 -1.45 14.49
C GLU A 118 19.97 -2.61 13.67
N SER A 119 20.79 -3.42 14.31
CA SER A 119 21.36 -4.66 13.76
C SER A 119 21.19 -5.79 14.81
N PRO A 120 20.92 -7.04 14.40
CA PRO A 120 20.73 -7.49 13.02
C PRO A 120 19.40 -7.04 12.41
N SER A 121 19.35 -6.98 11.09
CA SER A 121 18.14 -6.71 10.31
C SER A 121 17.99 -7.73 9.18
N TRP A 122 16.78 -7.83 8.64
CA TRP A 122 16.45 -8.72 7.55
C TRP A 122 15.77 -7.98 6.41
N ALA A 123 16.04 -8.43 5.21
CA ALA A 123 15.41 -7.94 4.01
C ALA A 123 13.99 -8.52 3.86
N SER A 124 13.04 -7.66 3.53
CA SER A 124 11.63 -8.00 3.28
C SER A 124 11.18 -7.29 2.00
N HIS A 125 10.33 -7.94 1.22
CA HIS A 125 9.78 -7.30 0.02
C HIS A 125 8.75 -6.22 0.35
N ILE A 126 8.70 -5.20 -0.51
CA ILE A 126 7.71 -4.12 -0.45
C ILE A 126 6.39 -4.62 -1.05
N ILE A 127 6.44 -5.22 -2.24
CA ILE A 127 5.35 -6.01 -2.82
C ILE A 127 5.79 -7.47 -2.81
N PRO A 128 4.97 -8.42 -2.33
CA PRO A 128 5.34 -9.83 -2.27
C PRO A 128 5.87 -10.34 -3.63
N PHE A 129 7.01 -11.02 -3.63
CA PHE A 129 7.61 -11.48 -4.88
C PHE A 129 6.81 -12.65 -5.50
N SER A 130 6.00 -13.34 -4.69
CA SER A 130 5.00 -14.30 -5.17
C SER A 130 3.94 -13.67 -6.08
N TRP A 131 3.95 -12.37 -6.38
CA TRP A 131 3.07 -11.80 -7.41
C TRP A 131 3.42 -12.31 -8.81
N ASN A 132 4.69 -12.58 -9.12
CA ASN A 132 5.10 -13.05 -10.44
C ASN A 132 6.11 -14.20 -10.39
N LYS A 133 6.13 -14.95 -9.29
CA LYS A 133 7.10 -16.03 -9.09
C LYS A 133 6.98 -17.13 -10.14
N ASP A 134 5.75 -17.52 -10.47
CA ASP A 134 5.43 -18.55 -11.47
C ASP A 134 4.24 -18.13 -12.35
N GLU A 135 3.94 -18.91 -13.39
CA GLU A 135 2.86 -18.63 -14.34
C GLU A 135 1.49 -18.47 -13.67
N ALA A 136 1.20 -19.29 -12.65
CA ALA A 136 -0.06 -19.22 -11.92
C ALA A 136 -0.15 -17.92 -11.12
N ASN A 137 0.94 -17.53 -10.46
CA ASN A 137 1.01 -16.25 -9.78
C ASN A 137 0.87 -15.05 -10.74
N VAL A 138 1.51 -15.09 -11.90
CA VAL A 138 1.35 -14.04 -12.93
C VAL A 138 -0.11 -13.93 -13.37
N TYR A 139 -0.77 -15.06 -13.62
CA TYR A 139 -2.18 -15.09 -13.98
C TYR A 139 -3.05 -14.43 -12.90
N GLU A 140 -2.95 -14.91 -11.66
CA GLU A 140 -3.74 -14.37 -10.53
C GLU A 140 -3.47 -12.87 -10.29
N THR A 141 -2.22 -12.43 -10.42
CA THR A 141 -1.87 -11.01 -10.32
C THR A 141 -2.51 -10.20 -11.44
N SER A 142 -2.48 -10.69 -12.69
CA SER A 142 -3.05 -9.99 -13.85
C SER A 142 -4.55 -9.70 -13.67
N LEU A 143 -5.28 -10.59 -12.98
CA LEU A 143 -6.71 -10.44 -12.69
C LEU A 143 -7.03 -9.25 -11.76
N VAL A 144 -6.05 -8.72 -11.02
CA VAL A 144 -6.24 -7.57 -10.11
C VAL A 144 -5.52 -6.31 -10.57
N MET A 145 -4.72 -6.35 -11.64
CA MET A 145 -3.88 -5.21 -12.02
C MET A 145 -4.66 -3.99 -12.51
N SER A 146 -5.86 -4.16 -13.08
CA SER A 146 -6.72 -3.04 -13.47
C SER A 146 -7.11 -2.14 -12.30
N ALA A 147 -7.09 -2.65 -11.06
CA ALA A 147 -7.29 -1.86 -9.85
C ALA A 147 -6.25 -0.74 -9.67
N CYS A 148 -5.08 -0.82 -10.31
CA CYS A 148 -4.05 0.23 -10.24
C CYS A 148 -4.54 1.57 -10.81
N GLN A 149 -5.50 1.55 -11.75
CA GLN A 149 -6.12 2.76 -12.31
C GLN A 149 -6.88 3.58 -11.25
N ALA A 150 -7.21 2.99 -10.10
CA ALA A 150 -7.78 3.73 -8.98
C ALA A 150 -6.80 4.74 -8.37
N PHE A 151 -5.48 4.55 -8.57
CA PHE A 151 -4.42 5.26 -7.85
C PHE A 151 -3.41 5.97 -8.77
N PHE A 152 -3.22 5.43 -9.98
CA PHE A 152 -2.12 5.80 -10.85
C PHE A 152 -2.61 6.23 -12.24
N THR A 153 -1.72 6.87 -13.00
CA THR A 153 -1.93 7.13 -14.42
C THR A 153 -1.80 5.85 -15.23
N ASP A 154 -2.32 5.85 -16.46
CA ASP A 154 -2.20 4.72 -17.40
C ASP A 154 -0.74 4.29 -17.60
N GLU A 155 0.18 5.23 -17.81
CA GLU A 155 1.62 4.96 -17.95
C GLU A 155 2.20 4.19 -16.76
N THR A 156 1.87 4.61 -15.53
CA THR A 156 2.34 3.91 -14.32
C THR A 156 1.66 2.54 -14.15
N CYS A 157 0.41 2.39 -14.61
CA CYS A 157 -0.28 1.11 -14.62
C CYS A 157 0.36 0.12 -15.59
N ASP A 158 0.73 0.57 -16.79
CA ASP A 158 1.43 -0.23 -17.78
C ASP A 158 2.81 -0.68 -17.26
N ASP A 159 3.56 0.23 -16.63
CA ASP A 159 4.83 -0.11 -15.99
C ASP A 159 4.64 -1.13 -14.85
N LEU A 160 3.64 -0.95 -13.99
CA LEU A 160 3.33 -1.90 -12.92
C LEU A 160 2.95 -3.28 -13.47
N TYR A 161 2.16 -3.34 -14.54
CA TYR A 161 1.79 -4.58 -15.21
C TYR A 161 3.03 -5.30 -15.75
N GLY A 162 3.93 -4.56 -16.43
CA GLY A 162 5.19 -5.10 -16.94
C GLY A 162 6.15 -5.59 -15.85
N LEU A 163 6.08 -5.02 -14.64
CA LEU A 163 6.94 -5.41 -13.51
C LEU A 163 6.37 -6.53 -12.65
N LEU A 164 5.04 -6.65 -12.54
CA LEU A 164 4.38 -7.48 -11.54
C LEU A 164 3.52 -8.61 -12.14
N SER A 165 3.23 -8.59 -13.43
CA SER A 165 2.42 -9.62 -14.09
C SER A 165 2.86 -9.88 -15.54
N ASN A 166 4.17 -9.80 -15.80
CA ASN A 166 4.73 -10.13 -17.11
C ASN A 166 4.93 -11.65 -17.25
N PRO A 167 4.22 -12.34 -18.16
CA PRO A 167 4.37 -13.79 -18.36
C PRO A 167 5.71 -14.18 -18.98
N ASP A 168 6.40 -13.25 -19.64
CA ASP A 168 7.69 -13.51 -20.29
C ASP A 168 8.89 -13.36 -19.34
N ASP A 169 8.69 -12.83 -18.13
CA ASP A 169 9.76 -12.54 -17.15
C ASP A 169 9.32 -12.88 -15.71
N LEU A 170 9.31 -14.18 -15.42
CA LEU A 170 8.99 -14.71 -14.09
C LEU A 170 10.03 -14.28 -13.05
N CYS A 171 9.59 -14.11 -11.80
CA CYS A 171 10.38 -13.60 -10.68
C CYS A 171 10.97 -12.19 -10.91
N SER A 172 10.49 -11.44 -11.90
CA SER A 172 11.02 -10.10 -12.24
C SER A 172 10.88 -9.07 -11.12
N SER A 173 9.94 -9.28 -10.19
CA SER A 173 9.75 -8.41 -9.03
C SER A 173 10.71 -8.70 -7.87
N ASN A 174 11.44 -9.82 -7.93
CA ASN A 174 12.44 -10.17 -6.94
C ASN A 174 13.75 -9.46 -7.26
N LYS A 175 13.83 -8.19 -6.86
CA LYS A 175 14.95 -7.27 -7.14
C LYS A 175 15.15 -6.28 -6.00
N GLN A 176 16.35 -5.73 -5.86
CA GLN A 176 16.66 -4.73 -4.83
C GLN A 176 15.71 -3.52 -4.78
N TRP A 177 15.13 -3.12 -5.93
CA TRP A 177 14.15 -2.03 -6.00
C TRP A 177 12.78 -2.41 -5.39
N ASN A 178 12.56 -3.67 -5.03
CA ASN A 178 11.36 -4.14 -4.32
C ASN A 178 11.69 -4.69 -2.92
N VAL A 179 12.88 -4.41 -2.38
CA VAL A 179 13.32 -4.99 -1.09
C VAL A 179 13.79 -3.90 -0.13
N ILE A 180 13.35 -4.01 1.13
CA ILE A 180 13.73 -3.12 2.23
C ILE A 180 14.36 -3.90 3.38
N ASN A 181 15.38 -3.32 4.02
CA ASN A 181 16.06 -3.91 5.18
C ASN A 181 15.46 -3.39 6.50
N ILE A 182 14.82 -4.27 7.27
CA ILE A 182 14.09 -3.93 8.51
C ILE A 182 14.49 -4.83 9.68
N SER A 183 14.47 -4.31 10.91
CA SER A 183 14.80 -5.07 12.13
C SER A 183 13.60 -5.88 12.63
N GLU A 184 13.86 -6.84 13.53
CA GLU A 184 12.83 -7.62 14.24
C GLU A 184 11.74 -6.76 14.87
N SER A 185 12.18 -5.64 15.47
CA SER A 185 11.33 -4.65 16.12
C SER A 185 10.33 -4.00 15.16
N VAL A 186 10.61 -4.00 13.85
CA VAL A 186 9.79 -3.39 12.80
C VAL A 186 9.00 -4.45 12.01
N THR A 187 9.52 -5.67 11.88
CA THR A 187 8.93 -6.74 11.06
C THR A 187 7.48 -7.04 11.40
N ALA A 188 7.11 -7.12 12.68
CA ALA A 188 5.73 -7.40 13.07
C ALA A 188 4.76 -6.32 12.59
N ALA A 189 5.14 -5.05 12.75
CA ALA A 189 4.34 -3.91 12.28
C ALA A 189 4.31 -3.80 10.75
N TRP A 190 5.39 -4.19 10.07
CA TRP A 190 5.49 -4.26 8.61
C TRP A 190 4.54 -5.30 8.02
N SER A 191 4.54 -6.53 8.55
CA SER A 191 3.70 -7.63 8.06
C SER A 191 2.22 -7.43 8.36
N CYS A 192 1.88 -6.82 9.50
CA CYS A 192 0.49 -6.60 9.93
C CYS A 192 -0.14 -5.29 9.41
N SER A 193 0.50 -4.61 8.45
CA SER A 193 0.05 -3.31 7.93
C SER A 193 -0.25 -2.29 9.02
N SER A 194 0.60 -2.25 10.04
CA SER A 194 0.51 -1.28 11.14
C SER A 194 1.38 -0.05 10.89
N LEU A 195 2.32 -0.15 9.95
CA LEU A 195 3.14 0.96 9.48
C LEU A 195 3.11 1.01 7.95
N GLY A 196 3.30 2.21 7.40
CA GLY A 196 3.48 2.47 5.98
C GLY A 196 4.71 3.33 5.73
N LEU A 197 5.19 3.28 4.49
CA LEU A 197 6.32 4.05 4.01
C LEU A 197 5.86 4.88 2.81
N ARG A 198 5.92 6.20 2.93
CA ARG A 198 5.52 7.13 1.88
C ARG A 198 6.75 7.67 1.17
N CYS A 199 6.79 7.55 -0.16
CA CYS A 199 7.82 8.23 -0.94
C CYS A 199 7.56 9.74 -0.96
N LEU A 200 8.53 10.53 -0.49
CA LEU A 200 8.48 12.00 -0.52
C LEU A 200 9.09 12.57 -1.81
N GLY A 201 9.94 11.81 -2.49
CA GLY A 201 10.56 12.24 -3.73
C GLY A 201 11.72 11.34 -4.15
N VAL A 202 12.06 11.44 -5.44
CA VAL A 202 13.18 10.76 -6.08
C VAL A 202 14.00 11.83 -6.79
N GLY A 203 15.32 11.84 -6.61
CA GLY A 203 16.18 12.84 -7.22
C GLY A 203 17.63 12.41 -7.29
N PRO A 204 18.46 13.06 -8.12
CA PRO A 204 19.88 12.77 -8.16
C PRO A 204 20.51 13.09 -6.81
N LYS A 205 21.41 12.20 -6.36
CA LYS A 205 22.21 12.45 -5.16
C LYS A 205 23.07 13.68 -5.39
N ALA A 206 23.03 14.63 -4.46
CA ALA A 206 23.85 15.83 -4.55
C ALA A 206 25.34 15.42 -4.57
N SER A 207 26.03 15.70 -5.68
CA SER A 207 27.44 15.37 -5.82
C SER A 207 28.27 16.16 -4.80
N GLN A 208 29.05 15.45 -3.97
CA GLN A 208 29.91 16.11 -2.97
C GLN A 208 31.20 16.70 -3.54
N CYS A 209 31.57 16.43 -4.80
CA CYS A 209 32.75 17.01 -5.43
C CYS A 209 32.55 17.24 -6.94
N PRO A 210 32.82 18.45 -7.47
CA PRO A 210 32.84 18.72 -8.91
C PRO A 210 33.99 18.04 -9.69
N ASP A 211 35.00 17.52 -8.98
CA ASP A 211 36.29 17.18 -9.60
C ASP A 211 36.48 15.70 -9.97
N THR A 212 35.48 14.83 -9.75
CA THR A 212 35.58 13.42 -10.16
C THR A 212 35.03 13.25 -11.58
N GLN A 213 35.78 13.68 -12.58
CA GLN A 213 35.58 13.29 -13.98
C GLN A 213 35.96 11.81 -14.15
N GLY A 214 35.01 10.95 -13.82
CA GLY A 214 35.02 9.52 -14.13
C GLY A 214 33.57 9.08 -14.26
N SER A 215 33.30 8.14 -15.17
CA SER A 215 31.98 7.58 -15.53
C SER A 215 31.32 6.80 -14.38
N ILE A 216 31.19 7.41 -13.20
CA ILE A 216 30.41 6.86 -12.10
C ILE A 216 28.96 7.14 -12.47
N GLU A 217 28.17 6.07 -12.66
CA GLU A 217 26.73 6.18 -12.84
C GLU A 217 26.17 7.06 -11.72
N GLN A 218 25.40 8.07 -12.11
CA GLN A 218 24.85 9.02 -11.16
C GLN A 218 23.90 8.29 -10.20
N GLU A 219 24.24 8.28 -8.91
CA GLU A 219 23.37 7.72 -7.88
C GLU A 219 22.13 8.59 -7.68
N TRP A 220 21.00 7.95 -7.43
CA TRP A 220 19.74 8.59 -7.11
C TRP A 220 19.33 8.26 -5.68
N GLU A 221 18.63 9.22 -5.06
CA GLU A 221 18.12 9.15 -3.70
C GLU A 221 16.59 9.10 -3.71
N VAL A 222 16.04 8.09 -3.04
CA VAL A 222 14.62 8.00 -2.71
C VAL A 222 14.44 8.46 -1.27
N LYS A 223 13.77 9.60 -1.06
CA LYS A 223 13.45 10.10 0.26
C LYS A 223 12.15 9.48 0.73
N VAL A 224 12.19 8.77 1.85
CA VAL A 224 11.05 8.00 2.38
C VAL A 224 10.65 8.55 3.75
N GLN A 225 9.35 8.58 4.02
CA GLN A 225 8.78 8.91 5.33
C GLN A 225 8.07 7.71 5.92
N PHE A 226 8.44 7.38 7.16
CA PHE A 226 7.77 6.39 7.98
C PHE A 226 6.49 6.96 8.59
N GLN A 227 5.43 6.15 8.63
CA GLN A 227 4.16 6.51 9.26
C GLN A 227 3.49 5.30 9.91
N TRP A 228 3.03 5.45 11.16
CA TRP A 228 2.09 4.52 11.77
C TRP A 228 0.69 4.70 11.17
N LEU A 229 -0.01 3.60 10.92
CA LEU A 229 -1.34 3.60 10.30
C LEU A 229 -2.41 3.41 11.37
N TYR A 230 -3.52 4.14 11.22
CA TYR A 230 -4.74 3.88 11.97
C TYR A 230 -5.28 2.50 11.56
N ARG A 231 -5.70 1.71 12.55
CA ARG A 231 -6.21 0.35 12.32
C ARG A 231 -7.62 0.20 12.87
N ARG A 232 -8.51 -0.27 12.01
CA ARG A 232 -9.86 -0.68 12.38
C ARG A 232 -9.88 -2.17 12.72
N PHE A 233 -10.30 -2.53 13.92
CA PHE A 233 -10.38 -3.92 14.40
C PHE A 233 -11.78 -4.50 14.21
N ARG A 234 -12.28 -4.49 12.97
CA ARG A 234 -13.59 -5.00 12.58
C ARG A 234 -13.50 -5.63 11.19
N LYS A 235 -14.49 -6.42 10.79
CA LYS A 235 -14.43 -7.13 9.50
C LYS A 235 -14.57 -6.14 8.33
N PRO A 236 -13.84 -6.36 7.21
CA PRO A 236 -13.88 -5.47 6.06
C PRO A 236 -15.17 -5.58 5.24
N ASN A 237 -15.88 -6.70 5.35
CA ASN A 237 -17.15 -6.97 4.66
C ASN A 237 -18.39 -6.60 5.47
N GLU A 238 -18.22 -5.93 6.62
CA GLU A 238 -19.36 -5.34 7.33
C GLU A 238 -20.01 -4.28 6.43
N GLU A 239 -21.32 -4.44 6.19
CA GLU A 239 -22.11 -3.43 5.50
C GLU A 239 -22.13 -2.15 6.32
N MET A 240 -21.98 -1.03 5.61
CA MET A 240 -22.01 0.32 6.12
C MET A 240 -23.27 0.97 5.58
N ASP A 241 -24.15 1.45 6.45
CA ASP A 241 -25.41 2.07 6.05
C ASP A 241 -25.17 3.47 5.45
N GLY A 242 -24.63 3.54 4.24
CA GLY A 242 -24.24 4.78 3.56
C GLY A 242 -25.41 5.73 3.23
N ILE A 243 -26.65 5.23 3.19
CA ILE A 243 -27.84 6.03 2.82
C ILE A 243 -28.73 6.39 4.02
N THR A 244 -28.77 5.58 5.08
CA THR A 244 -29.72 5.76 6.19
C THR A 244 -29.07 6.09 7.52
N ASN A 245 -27.78 5.80 7.70
CA ASN A 245 -27.07 6.05 8.95
C ASN A 245 -25.68 6.62 8.64
N GLU A 246 -25.62 7.93 8.36
CA GLU A 246 -24.39 8.68 8.06
C GLU A 246 -23.24 8.47 9.08
N ASN A 247 -23.55 7.86 10.22
CA ASN A 247 -22.63 7.64 11.32
C ASN A 247 -21.46 6.73 10.94
N ASP A 248 -21.63 5.67 10.15
CA ASP A 248 -20.57 4.66 10.03
C ASP A 248 -19.37 5.09 9.17
N MET A 249 -19.61 5.62 7.97
CA MET A 249 -18.55 6.20 7.13
C MET A 249 -17.94 7.44 7.80
N ARG A 250 -18.77 8.29 8.41
CA ARG A 250 -18.32 9.47 9.14
C ARG A 250 -17.41 9.08 10.30
N ASN A 251 -17.80 8.09 11.09
CA ASN A 251 -16.99 7.56 12.20
C ASN A 251 -15.64 7.03 11.72
N MET A 252 -15.59 6.31 10.59
CA MET A 252 -14.32 5.84 10.00
C MET A 252 -13.40 7.00 9.63
N ALA A 253 -13.94 7.99 8.91
CA ALA A 253 -13.17 9.16 8.50
C ALA A 253 -12.74 10.03 9.69
N GLU A 254 -13.63 10.27 10.66
CA GLU A 254 -13.34 11.07 11.85
C GLU A 254 -12.32 10.39 12.76
N ALA A 255 -12.38 9.06 12.89
CA ALA A 255 -11.36 8.31 13.63
C ALA A 255 -9.98 8.41 12.97
N GLN A 256 -9.91 8.30 11.63
CA GLN A 256 -8.67 8.52 10.87
C GLN A 256 -8.14 9.94 11.06
N ILE A 257 -8.98 10.96 10.87
CA ILE A 257 -8.60 12.37 11.01
C ILE A 257 -8.13 12.65 12.44
N HIS A 258 -8.83 12.12 13.45
CA HIS A 258 -8.41 12.26 14.84
C HIS A 258 -7.04 11.61 15.08
N TYR A 259 -6.82 10.41 14.54
CA TYR A 259 -5.54 9.71 14.63
C TYR A 259 -4.39 10.51 13.98
N GLU A 260 -4.63 11.13 12.82
CA GLU A 260 -3.67 12.02 12.15
C GLU A 260 -3.37 13.28 12.97
N LYS A 261 -4.39 13.92 13.55
CA LYS A 261 -4.23 15.08 14.45
C LYS A 261 -3.43 14.78 15.71
N MET A 262 -3.54 13.54 16.19
CA MET A 262 -2.73 13.03 17.31
C MET A 262 -1.29 12.68 16.90
N GLY A 263 -0.91 12.94 15.64
CA GLY A 263 0.42 12.71 15.11
C GLY A 263 0.71 11.25 14.77
N CYS A 264 -0.33 10.47 14.45
CA CYS A 264 -0.24 9.06 14.09
C CYS A 264 0.58 8.27 15.12
N PRO A 265 0.09 8.13 16.37
CA PRO A 265 0.83 7.49 17.44
C PRO A 265 1.12 6.00 17.13
N PRO A 266 2.22 5.43 17.64
CA PRO A 266 2.53 4.02 17.46
C PRO A 266 1.38 3.10 17.85
N PHE A 267 1.24 2.01 17.11
CA PHE A 267 0.30 0.95 17.48
C PHE A 267 0.77 0.28 18.78
N MET A 268 0.02 0.44 19.88
CA MET A 268 0.28 -0.33 21.09
C MET A 268 -0.49 -1.65 21.02
N ASP A 269 0.21 -2.76 20.78
CA ASP A 269 -0.37 -4.07 21.02
C ASP A 269 -0.41 -4.39 22.53
N ALA A 270 -1.10 -5.48 22.90
CA ALA A 270 -1.19 -5.94 24.29
C ALA A 270 0.18 -6.27 24.93
N PHE A 271 1.25 -6.35 24.15
CA PHE A 271 2.61 -6.66 24.58
C PHE A 271 3.53 -5.42 24.61
N GLY A 272 3.03 -4.23 24.26
CA GLY A 272 3.85 -3.00 24.19
C GLY A 272 4.91 -3.01 23.08
N ILE A 273 4.77 -3.91 22.11
CA ILE A 273 5.75 -4.09 21.02
C ILE A 273 5.40 -3.14 19.88
N ALA A 274 5.72 -1.87 20.08
CA ALA A 274 6.02 -1.01 18.93
C ALA A 274 7.32 -0.23 19.09
N THR A 275 7.84 -0.04 20.30
CA THR A 275 9.07 0.77 20.47
C THR A 275 9.88 0.47 21.74
N GLY A 276 9.55 -0.59 22.48
CA GLY A 276 9.93 -0.72 23.89
C GLY A 276 10.83 -1.89 24.28
N ARG A 277 11.57 -2.56 23.38
CA ARG A 277 12.69 -3.40 23.85
C ARG A 277 13.65 -2.46 24.60
N LYS A 278 14.08 -2.86 25.80
CA LYS A 278 14.93 -2.06 26.70
C LYS A 278 16.20 -1.62 25.93
N GLY A 279 16.24 -0.35 25.48
CA GLY A 279 17.35 0.22 24.70
C GLY A 279 17.03 0.65 23.26
N CYS A 280 15.85 0.34 22.72
CA CYS A 280 15.42 0.76 21.38
C CYS A 280 14.84 2.19 21.41
N LYS A 281 15.18 3.02 20.41
CA LYS A 281 14.59 4.36 20.28
C LYS A 281 13.19 4.24 19.68
N PRO A 282 12.18 4.93 20.23
CA PRO A 282 10.86 4.95 19.63
C PRO A 282 10.88 5.62 18.25
N ILE A 283 10.28 4.94 17.26
CA ILE A 283 10.08 5.47 15.92
C ILE A 283 8.75 6.23 15.91
N PHE A 284 8.81 7.51 15.57
CA PHE A 284 7.64 8.36 15.44
C PHE A 284 7.26 8.50 13.97
N SER A 285 5.95 8.60 13.72
CA SER A 285 5.44 9.01 12.40
C SER A 285 6.09 10.33 11.97
N GLY A 286 6.40 10.43 10.68
CA GLY A 286 7.13 11.56 10.13
C GLY A 286 8.64 11.39 10.07
N HIS A 287 9.22 10.35 10.71
CA HIS A 287 10.64 10.02 10.58
C HIS A 287 11.01 9.78 9.11
N THR A 288 12.09 10.38 8.64
CA THR A 288 12.52 10.26 7.23
C THR A 288 13.91 9.65 7.11
N PHE A 289 14.10 8.85 6.08
CA PHE A 289 15.37 8.27 5.69
C PHE A 289 15.51 8.28 4.17
N THR A 290 16.70 7.99 3.68
CA THR A 290 17.00 7.96 2.24
C THR A 290 17.53 6.59 1.83
N VAL A 291 17.13 6.14 0.65
CA VAL A 291 17.67 4.94 0.00
C VAL A 291 18.39 5.36 -1.28
N THR A 292 19.62 4.88 -1.47
CA THR A 292 20.41 5.15 -2.67
C THR A 292 20.38 3.97 -3.63
N MET A 293 20.18 4.23 -4.92
CA MET A 293 20.19 3.24 -6.01
C MET A 293 20.36 3.93 -7.38
N SER A 294 20.31 3.18 -8.50
CA SER A 294 20.31 3.75 -9.85
C SER A 294 19.03 4.55 -10.12
N GLU A 295 19.00 5.37 -11.18
CA GLU A 295 17.80 6.12 -11.56
C GLU A 295 16.60 5.19 -11.82
N GLU A 296 16.84 4.14 -12.60
CA GLU A 296 15.81 3.18 -13.00
C GLU A 296 15.23 2.46 -11.78
N ASP A 297 16.10 1.97 -10.90
CA ASP A 297 15.68 1.31 -9.67
C ASP A 297 14.97 2.27 -8.72
N ALA A 298 15.40 3.53 -8.64
CA ALA A 298 14.78 4.53 -7.78
C ALA A 298 13.32 4.82 -8.20
N ARG A 299 13.06 4.85 -9.51
CA ARG A 299 11.70 4.99 -10.06
C ARG A 299 10.84 3.77 -9.74
N LYS A 300 11.36 2.55 -9.94
CA LYS A 300 10.65 1.29 -9.59
C LYS A 300 10.39 1.17 -8.08
N TYR A 301 11.37 1.54 -7.26
CA TYR A 301 11.26 1.53 -5.80
C TYR A 301 10.17 2.47 -5.31
N LYS A 302 10.07 3.67 -5.89
CA LYS A 302 8.94 4.58 -5.63
C LYS A 302 7.61 3.93 -5.99
N MET A 303 7.48 3.30 -7.15
CA MET A 303 6.23 2.66 -7.56
C MET A 303 5.80 1.56 -6.58
N MET A 304 6.75 0.73 -6.11
CA MET A 304 6.45 -0.32 -5.12
C MET A 304 6.01 0.28 -3.78
N LEU A 305 6.67 1.33 -3.32
CA LEU A 305 6.28 2.03 -2.09
C LEU A 305 4.87 2.63 -2.21
N ASP A 306 4.57 3.29 -3.32
CA ASP A 306 3.27 3.92 -3.52
C ASP A 306 2.15 2.90 -3.67
N LEU A 307 2.37 1.81 -4.43
CA LEU A 307 1.39 0.73 -4.55
C LEU A 307 1.12 0.09 -3.20
N ARG A 308 2.17 -0.25 -2.45
CA ARG A 308 2.03 -0.81 -1.10
C ARG A 308 1.27 0.18 -0.20
N TRP A 309 1.60 1.47 -0.26
CA TRP A 309 0.97 2.52 0.54
C TRP A 309 -0.55 2.52 0.40
N PHE A 310 -1.08 2.50 -0.83
CA PHE A 310 -2.53 2.47 -1.05
C PHE A 310 -3.15 1.18 -0.52
N ILE A 311 -2.57 0.03 -0.84
CA ILE A 311 -3.07 -1.28 -0.42
C ILE A 311 -3.16 -1.39 1.11
N ILE A 312 -2.06 -1.10 1.82
CA ILE A 312 -2.01 -1.26 3.27
C ILE A 312 -2.85 -0.20 4.00
N SER A 313 -3.01 0.99 3.43
CA SER A 313 -3.87 2.04 4.01
C SER A 313 -5.34 1.63 3.94
N ILE A 314 -5.78 1.09 2.80
CA ILE A 314 -7.14 0.53 2.64
C ILE A 314 -7.34 -0.63 3.61
N ALA A 315 -6.35 -1.53 3.69
CA ALA A 315 -6.42 -2.68 4.58
C ALA A 315 -6.50 -2.30 6.05
N ALA A 316 -5.70 -1.32 6.48
CA ALA A 316 -5.68 -0.84 7.86
C ALA A 316 -6.99 -0.14 8.23
N MET A 317 -7.50 0.74 7.36
CA MET A 317 -8.74 1.49 7.61
C MET A 317 -9.99 0.60 7.56
N SER A 318 -10.05 -0.38 6.66
CA SER A 318 -11.21 -1.28 6.54
C SER A 318 -11.22 -2.40 7.58
N GLY A 319 -10.03 -2.79 8.05
CA GLY A 319 -9.81 -3.98 8.89
C GLY A 319 -9.42 -5.24 8.09
N ALA A 320 -9.26 -5.12 6.76
CA ALA A 320 -8.86 -6.25 5.92
C ALA A 320 -7.46 -6.79 6.21
N ALA A 321 -6.58 -6.03 6.88
CA ALA A 321 -5.27 -6.54 7.29
C ALA A 321 -5.35 -7.79 8.20
N TRP A 322 -6.48 -8.03 8.86
CA TRP A 322 -6.72 -9.21 9.71
C TRP A 322 -7.63 -10.26 9.08
N TYR A 323 -8.42 -9.86 8.08
CA TYR A 323 -9.45 -10.69 7.47
C TYR A 323 -9.42 -10.60 5.93
N PRO A 324 -8.26 -10.77 5.28
CA PRO A 324 -8.15 -10.63 3.84
C PRO A 324 -9.02 -11.66 3.10
N GLU A 325 -9.28 -12.82 3.70
CA GLU A 325 -10.14 -13.88 3.16
C GLU A 325 -11.62 -13.49 3.03
N LEU A 326 -12.07 -12.43 3.73
CA LEU A 326 -13.44 -11.93 3.64
C LEU A 326 -13.65 -10.94 2.48
N LEU A 327 -12.58 -10.58 1.77
CA LEU A 327 -12.63 -9.72 0.60
C LEU A 327 -13.03 -10.50 -0.67
N PRO A 328 -13.61 -9.83 -1.68
CA PRO A 328 -14.03 -10.48 -2.91
C PRO A 328 -12.87 -11.14 -3.66
N LEU A 329 -13.17 -12.24 -4.34
CA LEU A 329 -12.29 -12.82 -5.35
C LEU A 329 -12.25 -11.90 -6.58
N PRO A 330 -11.12 -11.85 -7.30
CA PRO A 330 -11.10 -11.22 -8.61
C PRO A 330 -12.10 -11.93 -9.53
N LEU A 331 -12.73 -11.17 -10.41
CA LEU A 331 -13.60 -11.71 -11.45
C LEU A 331 -12.72 -12.23 -12.59
N ASP A 332 -12.99 -13.47 -12.99
CA ASP A 332 -12.43 -14.07 -14.21
C ASP A 332 -13.36 -13.70 -15.37
N TRP A 333 -12.88 -12.87 -16.31
CA TRP A 333 -13.68 -12.23 -17.35
C TRP A 333 -13.62 -12.98 -18.68
#